data_AF-A0A5D0XTK3-F1
#
_entry.id   AF-A0A5D0XTK3-F1
#
_cell.length_a   1.000
_cell.length_b   1.000
_cell.length_c   1.000
_cell.angle_alpha   90.00
_cell.angle_beta   90.00
_cell.angle_gamma   90.00
#
_symmetry.space_group_name_H-M   'P 1'
#
loop_
_entity.id
_entity.type
_entity.pdbx_description
1 polymer ?
#
loop_
_entity_poly.entity_id
_entity_poly.type
_entity_poly.pdbx_seq_one_letter_code
_entity_poly.pdbx_strand_id
1 'polypeptide(L)'
;MTLPFHARLLCAALLSFGLIGSAVPAVALDAPPTPSSAATPSAPPPAAAPAETAPSSQDSTTTQKAQPTQAEPTPAAPTEAAPTAPAPSASAAPKAAPKAAPEKITSFVPDLDWNPLEDPDSNARYGEHYVDQSDGLGSAAPSTTDGSGGSAALAPRTGNFKVTLVTVQLSGKTVADTDAINMTAARNSIVSANNYWNSSSAGRLSFTNVREFRHKSAARITDSYGAIMEKVTNELGWQNRPYEALVIFVPHADLSYNGSWGILGGGFTDGPTSGRVIMPYPSALTNNVVSHEFGHVLGLHHANSLACSNGRSDVSRSGGTWTDRECYSAEYSDTTDLMGYAQVSSPRVNAFMWEYGGFGNGQEIRNLGTPTAVTRASLKPWAGTATARAAKFTDPVSKEVYYLEARLAVGYDSQTAIGGNEGVKITKRDNLGWSGNASIVLTPDSRRSGWGNTSLTWQQGQTFTTFAGTKVKIDSLTSAGATVTVTPKVIVPVAPKPVPIAPKPAPVAPVAVIDRAELRFSGPDFTGDGVTD
;
A
#
# COMPACT_ATOMS: atom_id res chain seq x y z
N MET A 1 33.80 41.05 -22.39
CA MET A 1 34.83 41.06 -21.35
C MET A 1 35.57 39.74 -21.37
N THR A 2 36.88 39.82 -21.23
CA THR A 2 37.97 38.88 -21.54
C THR A 2 38.22 37.80 -20.45
N LEU A 3 38.44 36.53 -20.87
CA LEU A 3 39.35 35.40 -20.45
C LEU A 3 40.06 35.40 -19.05
N PRO A 4 40.69 34.28 -18.54
CA PRO A 4 40.92 32.90 -19.04
C PRO A 4 40.89 31.71 -18.01
N PHE A 5 41.22 30.51 -18.51
CA PHE A 5 41.52 29.23 -17.83
C PHE A 5 43.04 29.03 -17.52
N HIS A 6 43.35 28.13 -16.56
CA HIS A 6 44.59 27.37 -16.25
C HIS A 6 45.60 27.85 -15.17
N ALA A 7 45.74 27.05 -14.09
CA ALA A 7 46.98 26.44 -13.53
C ALA A 7 46.67 25.80 -12.14
N ARG A 8 46.61 24.47 -12.00
CA ARG A 8 47.67 23.47 -11.67
C ARG A 8 47.95 23.25 -10.16
N LEU A 9 47.70 21.99 -9.74
CA LEU A 9 48.51 21.08 -8.89
C LEU A 9 48.77 21.36 -7.38
N LEU A 10 48.97 20.23 -6.66
CA LEU A 10 49.36 19.97 -5.25
C LEU A 10 48.17 19.87 -4.25
N CYS A 11 47.90 18.78 -3.52
CA CYS A 11 48.73 17.68 -3.02
C CYS A 11 47.96 16.34 -2.98
N ALA A 12 48.67 15.26 -3.31
CA ALA A 12 48.38 13.88 -2.92
C ALA A 12 49.49 13.38 -1.99
N ALA A 13 49.22 12.28 -1.26
CA ALA A 13 50.05 11.54 -0.27
C ALA A 13 49.74 11.99 1.18
N LEU A 14 49.35 11.15 2.15
CA LEU A 14 49.55 9.72 2.42
C LEU A 14 48.40 9.17 3.28
N LEU A 15 47.99 7.91 3.05
CA LEU A 15 48.06 6.81 4.05
C LEU A 15 47.40 5.55 3.49
N SER A 16 48.24 4.67 2.97
CA SER A 16 47.99 3.24 2.81
C SER A 16 48.14 2.56 4.18
N PHE A 17 47.24 1.65 4.55
CA PHE A 17 47.50 0.33 5.17
C PHE A 17 46.17 -0.26 5.70
N GLY A 18 45.89 -1.52 5.34
CA GLY A 18 44.90 -2.34 6.05
C GLY A 18 43.91 -3.12 5.19
N LEU A 19 44.38 -3.95 4.26
CA LEU A 19 43.60 -5.07 3.71
C LEU A 19 43.48 -6.14 4.81
N ILE A 20 42.28 -6.33 5.36
CA ILE A 20 41.88 -7.57 6.03
C ILE A 20 40.66 -8.10 5.28
N GLY A 21 40.88 -9.22 4.58
CA GLY A 21 39.81 -9.99 3.97
C GLY A 21 38.86 -10.51 5.05
N SER A 22 37.58 -10.24 4.86
CA SER A 22 36.50 -10.88 5.60
C SER A 22 35.56 -11.50 4.59
N ALA A 23 35.46 -12.82 4.63
CA ALA A 23 34.49 -13.59 3.87
C ALA A 23 33.07 -13.08 4.18
N VAL A 24 32.28 -12.86 3.14
CA VAL A 24 30.85 -12.58 3.25
C VAL A 24 30.17 -13.89 3.66
N PRO A 25 29.48 -13.98 4.81
CA PRO A 25 28.67 -15.13 5.10
C PRO A 25 27.38 -15.06 4.26
N ALA A 26 26.95 -16.21 3.76
CA ALA A 26 25.65 -16.38 3.15
C ALA A 26 24.55 -15.88 4.12
N VAL A 27 23.71 -14.98 3.64
CA VAL A 27 22.56 -14.45 4.38
C VAL A 27 21.51 -15.56 4.47
N ALA A 28 21.38 -16.15 5.65
CA ALA A 28 20.26 -17.01 5.98
C ALA A 28 19.00 -16.14 6.13
N LEU A 29 17.92 -16.56 5.47
CA LEU A 29 16.57 -16.06 5.69
C LEU A 29 16.20 -16.36 7.16
N ASP A 30 16.07 -15.33 7.99
CA ASP A 30 15.64 -15.48 9.37
C ASP A 30 14.20 -16.04 9.42
N ALA A 31 14.07 -17.12 10.19
CA ALA A 31 12.79 -17.73 10.52
C ALA A 31 11.91 -16.76 11.35
N PRO A 32 10.58 -16.82 11.22
CA PRO A 32 9.69 -15.96 12.00
C PRO A 32 9.79 -16.26 13.52
N PRO A 33 9.52 -15.27 14.38
CA PRO A 33 9.59 -15.45 15.83
C PRO A 33 8.54 -16.48 16.31
N THR A 34 8.99 -17.47 17.05
CA THR A 34 8.14 -18.45 17.74
C THR A 34 7.23 -17.80 18.79
N PRO A 35 5.94 -18.17 18.89
CA PRO A 35 5.07 -17.66 19.92
C PRO A 35 5.49 -18.16 21.30
N SER A 36 5.66 -17.22 22.24
CA SER A 36 5.91 -17.50 23.65
C SER A 36 4.68 -18.15 24.28
N SER A 37 4.84 -19.38 24.76
CA SER A 37 3.80 -20.12 25.50
C SER A 37 3.55 -19.47 26.86
N ALA A 38 2.33 -18.97 27.05
CA ALA A 38 1.88 -18.46 28.35
C ALA A 38 1.84 -19.58 29.40
N ALA A 39 2.48 -19.33 30.54
CA ALA A 39 2.54 -20.22 31.68
C ALA A 39 1.16 -20.42 32.34
N THR A 40 0.82 -21.68 32.59
CA THR A 40 -0.32 -22.10 33.43
C THR A 40 0.09 -22.08 34.91
N PRO A 41 -0.77 -21.63 35.85
CA PRO A 41 -0.42 -21.62 37.27
C PRO A 41 -0.43 -23.04 37.89
N SER A 42 0.62 -23.34 38.66
CA SER A 42 0.88 -24.62 39.32
C SER A 42 -0.04 -24.90 40.51
N ALA A 43 -0.50 -26.16 40.63
CA ALA A 43 -1.06 -26.74 41.86
C ALA A 43 0.05 -27.41 42.71
N PRO A 44 -0.10 -27.55 44.04
CA PRO A 44 0.96 -27.98 44.94
C PRO A 44 1.14 -29.52 45.00
N PRO A 45 2.31 -30.02 45.45
CA PRO A 45 2.74 -31.40 45.24
C PRO A 45 2.39 -32.34 46.41
N PRO A 46 2.47 -33.66 46.20
CA PRO A 46 2.81 -34.57 47.28
C PRO A 46 4.08 -35.40 47.00
N ALA A 47 4.95 -35.39 48.03
CA ALA A 47 5.87 -36.40 48.58
C ALA A 47 6.73 -37.33 47.67
N ALA A 48 8.04 -37.33 48.00
CA ALA A 48 9.16 -38.19 47.57
C ALA A 48 8.98 -39.68 47.96
N ALA A 49 9.73 -40.71 47.51
CA ALA A 49 11.04 -40.93 46.86
C ALA A 49 11.06 -42.42 46.34
N PRO A 50 12.19 -43.13 46.02
CA PRO A 50 13.55 -42.74 45.59
C PRO A 50 14.05 -43.50 44.32
N ALA A 51 15.33 -43.27 44.00
CA ALA A 51 16.10 -43.52 42.79
C ALA A 51 16.52 -44.96 42.44
N GLU A 52 16.93 -45.17 41.18
CA GLU A 52 17.98 -46.13 40.80
C GLU A 52 18.75 -45.71 39.53
N THR A 53 19.94 -46.28 39.39
CA THR A 53 21.20 -45.82 38.78
C THR A 53 21.44 -46.11 37.28
N ALA A 54 22.42 -45.39 36.70
CA ALA A 54 23.04 -45.57 35.37
C ALA A 54 23.81 -46.92 35.20
N PRO A 55 24.32 -47.33 34.00
CA PRO A 55 25.54 -46.79 33.31
C PRO A 55 25.44 -46.73 31.75
N SER A 56 26.15 -45.91 30.96
CA SER A 56 27.60 -45.81 30.56
C SER A 56 28.20 -46.99 29.75
N SER A 57 28.56 -46.74 28.48
CA SER A 57 29.74 -47.29 27.70
C SER A 57 29.81 -46.50 26.37
N GLN A 58 30.85 -45.74 25.97
CA GLN A 58 32.27 -45.99 25.61
C GLN A 58 32.54 -46.78 24.31
N ASP A 59 33.62 -46.33 23.64
CA ASP A 59 34.42 -46.91 22.54
C ASP A 59 33.97 -46.72 21.06
N SER A 60 34.82 -46.50 20.04
CA SER A 60 36.27 -46.27 19.92
C SER A 60 36.68 -45.97 18.45
N THR A 61 37.77 -45.19 18.28
CA THR A 61 38.89 -45.30 17.29
C THR A 61 38.78 -45.10 15.76
N THR A 62 39.59 -44.11 15.30
CA THR A 62 40.63 -44.08 14.19
C THR A 62 40.29 -44.57 12.77
N THR A 63 40.66 -43.85 11.68
CA THR A 63 41.97 -44.00 10.98
C THR A 63 42.18 -42.93 9.88
N GLN A 64 43.40 -42.39 9.77
CA GLN A 64 43.96 -41.58 8.66
C GLN A 64 44.44 -42.43 7.47
N LYS A 65 44.35 -41.94 6.22
CA LYS A 65 45.50 -41.85 5.27
C LYS A 65 45.20 -41.18 3.91
N ALA A 66 46.09 -40.22 3.58
CA ALA A 66 46.87 -39.98 2.34
C ALA A 66 46.26 -39.76 0.93
N GLN A 67 46.90 -38.79 0.28
CA GLN A 67 46.86 -38.18 -1.06
C GLN A 67 47.55 -39.01 -2.18
N PRO A 68 47.27 -38.74 -3.48
CA PRO A 68 48.30 -38.27 -4.46
C PRO A 68 47.72 -37.18 -5.43
N THR A 69 48.33 -36.03 -5.76
CA THR A 69 49.48 -35.61 -6.63
C THR A 69 49.30 -35.72 -8.17
N GLN A 70 49.73 -34.64 -8.88
CA GLN A 70 49.97 -34.39 -10.33
C GLN A 70 48.81 -33.81 -11.17
N ALA A 71 48.99 -32.93 -12.17
CA ALA A 71 50.08 -32.08 -12.67
C ALA A 71 49.51 -31.05 -13.69
N GLU A 72 50.29 -30.00 -13.97
CA GLU A 72 50.05 -28.84 -14.87
C GLU A 72 50.03 -29.19 -16.38
N PRO A 73 49.54 -28.29 -17.28
CA PRO A 73 50.49 -27.40 -17.98
C PRO A 73 49.95 -25.98 -18.38
N THR A 74 50.87 -25.01 -18.47
CA THR A 74 50.79 -23.70 -19.20
C THR A 74 51.56 -23.80 -20.55
N PRO A 75 51.79 -22.75 -21.38
CA PRO A 75 51.19 -21.39 -21.53
C PRO A 75 50.98 -20.91 -23.00
N ALA A 76 50.38 -19.73 -23.23
CA ALA A 76 50.72 -18.86 -24.37
C ALA A 76 50.44 -17.37 -24.07
N ALA A 77 51.40 -16.52 -24.47
CA ALA A 77 51.53 -15.08 -24.19
C ALA A 77 50.83 -14.18 -25.25
N PRO A 78 50.65 -12.86 -24.99
CA PRO A 78 50.04 -11.91 -25.93
C PRO A 78 51.07 -11.09 -26.73
N THR A 79 50.65 -10.59 -27.90
CA THR A 79 51.46 -9.72 -28.79
C THR A 79 50.86 -8.32 -28.88
N GLU A 80 51.72 -7.31 -28.79
CA GLU A 80 51.47 -5.87 -28.92
C GLU A 80 51.96 -5.36 -30.30
N ALA A 81 51.23 -4.43 -30.92
CA ALA A 81 51.77 -3.46 -31.89
C ALA A 81 50.81 -2.28 -32.14
N ALA A 82 51.37 -1.07 -32.22
CA ALA A 82 50.72 0.25 -32.41
C ALA A 82 50.84 0.77 -33.89
N PRO A 83 50.82 2.09 -34.18
CA PRO A 83 49.68 2.97 -34.50
C PRO A 83 49.74 3.56 -35.94
N THR A 84 48.72 4.32 -36.39
CA THR A 84 48.85 5.24 -37.55
C THR A 84 47.79 6.36 -37.55
N ALA A 85 48.19 7.57 -37.98
CA ALA A 85 47.41 8.81 -38.12
C ALA A 85 47.52 9.35 -39.59
N PRO A 86 47.04 10.55 -39.98
CA PRO A 86 45.67 11.10 -40.00
C PRO A 86 45.22 11.74 -41.37
N ALA A 87 43.92 12.10 -41.48
CA ALA A 87 43.27 13.18 -42.28
C ALA A 87 43.22 13.06 -43.85
N PRO A 88 42.26 13.70 -44.59
CA PRO A 88 41.81 15.10 -44.45
C PRO A 88 40.28 15.38 -44.52
N SER A 89 40.00 16.65 -44.21
CA SER A 89 38.71 17.34 -44.07
C SER A 89 38.05 17.73 -45.40
N ALA A 90 36.71 17.75 -45.44
CA ALA A 90 35.92 18.51 -46.40
C ALA A 90 34.73 19.20 -45.69
N SER A 91 34.60 20.50 -45.94
CA SER A 91 33.63 21.44 -45.35
C SER A 91 32.45 21.67 -46.29
N ALA A 92 31.20 21.65 -45.79
CA ALA A 92 30.24 22.78 -45.85
C ALA A 92 28.76 22.38 -45.66
N ALA A 93 28.01 23.33 -45.07
CA ALA A 93 26.55 23.60 -45.06
C ALA A 93 25.74 23.21 -43.79
N PRO A 94 24.92 24.14 -43.25
CA PRO A 94 24.24 23.98 -41.96
C PRO A 94 22.98 23.12 -42.10
N LYS A 95 22.94 21.98 -41.41
CA LYS A 95 21.72 21.18 -41.24
C LYS A 95 20.93 21.70 -40.05
N ALA A 96 19.65 21.97 -40.29
CA ALA A 96 18.64 22.33 -39.31
C ALA A 96 18.64 21.35 -38.12
N ALA A 97 18.35 21.88 -36.92
CA ALA A 97 18.20 21.09 -35.70
C ALA A 97 17.24 19.91 -35.92
N PRO A 98 17.60 18.68 -35.55
CA PRO A 98 16.67 17.57 -35.60
C PRO A 98 15.55 17.85 -34.59
N LYS A 99 14.32 17.92 -35.11
CA LYS A 99 13.09 17.89 -34.32
C LYS A 99 13.19 16.65 -33.43
N ALA A 100 13.13 16.84 -32.11
CA ALA A 100 13.13 15.73 -31.16
C ALA A 100 12.06 14.72 -31.60
N ALA A 101 12.49 13.49 -31.90
CA ALA A 101 11.55 12.40 -32.09
C ALA A 101 10.79 12.24 -30.77
N PRO A 102 9.46 12.02 -30.78
CA PRO A 102 8.75 11.69 -29.57
C PRO A 102 9.45 10.50 -28.93
N GLU A 103 9.85 10.65 -27.66
CA GLU A 103 10.43 9.57 -26.88
C GLU A 103 9.49 8.39 -26.99
N LYS A 104 9.97 7.33 -27.65
CA LYS A 104 9.26 6.08 -27.73
C LYS A 104 9.39 5.47 -26.33
N ILE A 105 8.40 5.73 -25.48
CA ILE A 105 8.31 5.16 -24.14
C ILE A 105 8.32 3.63 -24.32
N THR A 106 9.46 3.02 -24.00
CA THR A 106 9.59 1.57 -23.99
C THR A 106 9.25 1.09 -22.58
N SER A 107 8.21 0.28 -22.49
CA SER A 107 7.77 -0.37 -21.26
C SER A 107 8.88 -1.34 -20.81
N PHE A 108 9.57 -1.04 -19.73
CA PHE A 108 10.51 -1.96 -19.11
C PHE A 108 9.73 -2.97 -18.25
N VAL A 109 9.78 -4.24 -18.63
CA VAL A 109 9.31 -5.37 -17.83
C VAL A 109 10.55 -5.97 -17.19
N PRO A 110 10.67 -5.97 -15.87
CA PRO A 110 11.88 -6.47 -15.23
C PRO A 110 11.99 -8.00 -15.34
N ASP A 111 13.22 -8.48 -15.50
CA ASP A 111 13.57 -9.90 -15.54
C ASP A 111 13.35 -10.57 -14.17
N LEU A 112 13.33 -11.92 -14.14
CA LEU A 112 13.10 -12.72 -12.92
C LEU A 112 14.13 -12.48 -11.80
N ASP A 113 15.30 -11.97 -12.15
CA ASP A 113 16.41 -11.61 -11.27
C ASP A 113 16.48 -10.09 -10.98
N TRP A 114 15.54 -9.30 -11.49
CA TRP A 114 15.53 -7.86 -11.28
C TRP A 114 15.31 -7.49 -9.82
N ASN A 115 16.24 -6.69 -9.31
CA ASN A 115 16.21 -6.12 -7.97
C ASN A 115 15.90 -4.62 -8.07
N PRO A 116 14.74 -4.14 -7.59
CA PRO A 116 14.39 -2.72 -7.61
C PRO A 116 15.33 -1.84 -6.77
N LEU A 117 16.15 -2.43 -5.88
CA LEU A 117 17.17 -1.70 -5.13
C LEU A 117 18.42 -1.39 -5.96
N GLU A 118 18.63 -2.10 -7.08
CA GLU A 118 19.79 -1.95 -7.97
C GLU A 118 19.50 -1.08 -9.19
N ASP A 119 18.22 -0.84 -9.49
CA ASP A 119 17.78 0.06 -10.55
C ASP A 119 16.63 0.98 -10.07
N PRO A 120 16.96 2.01 -9.26
CA PRO A 120 15.96 2.90 -8.70
C PRO A 120 15.31 3.80 -9.76
N ASP A 121 15.83 3.91 -10.98
CA ASP A 121 15.21 4.74 -12.03
C ASP A 121 14.27 3.93 -12.95
N SER A 122 14.15 2.62 -12.71
CA SER A 122 13.25 1.73 -13.46
C SER A 122 11.78 1.96 -13.07
N ASN A 123 11.03 2.59 -13.98
CA ASN A 123 9.56 2.76 -13.91
C ASN A 123 8.81 1.46 -14.19
N ALA A 124 9.03 0.43 -13.37
CA ALA A 124 8.20 -0.74 -13.46
C ALA A 124 6.77 -0.34 -13.03
N ARG A 125 5.86 -0.36 -14.02
CA ARG A 125 4.53 0.25 -13.94
C ARG A 125 3.59 -0.75 -13.30
N TYR A 126 3.32 -0.56 -12.01
CA TYR A 126 2.61 -1.52 -11.18
C TYR A 126 1.24 -0.98 -10.76
N GLY A 127 0.16 -1.51 -11.36
CA GLY A 127 -1.24 -1.15 -11.07
C GLY A 127 -1.65 0.25 -11.57
N GLU A 128 -2.78 0.36 -12.29
CA GLU A 128 -3.43 1.64 -12.64
C GLU A 128 -3.77 2.44 -11.37
N HIS A 129 -3.81 3.78 -11.27
CA HIS A 129 -4.11 4.88 -12.22
C HIS A 129 -2.99 5.94 -12.40
N TYR A 130 -2.31 5.98 -13.57
CA TYR A 130 -1.66 7.23 -14.05
C TYR A 130 -2.45 7.74 -15.25
N VAL A 131 -3.24 8.79 -15.03
CA VAL A 131 -3.81 9.59 -16.12
C VAL A 131 -2.64 10.32 -16.75
N ASP A 132 -2.45 10.15 -18.06
CA ASP A 132 -1.47 10.94 -18.81
C ASP A 132 -1.80 12.43 -18.62
N GLN A 133 -0.81 13.20 -18.18
CA GLN A 133 -0.98 14.59 -17.76
C GLN A 133 -1.09 15.59 -18.92
N SER A 134 -1.36 15.14 -20.16
CA SER A 134 -1.32 16.04 -21.32
C SER A 134 -2.65 16.45 -21.92
N ASP A 135 -3.80 15.82 -21.61
CA ASP A 135 -5.06 16.19 -22.26
C ASP A 135 -6.22 16.41 -21.28
N GLY A 136 -6.29 17.63 -20.74
CA GLY A 136 -7.55 18.26 -20.36
C GLY A 136 -8.18 17.81 -19.04
N LEU A 137 -8.68 18.80 -18.31
CA LEU A 137 -9.53 18.67 -17.11
C LEU A 137 -10.82 17.88 -17.42
N GLY A 138 -10.73 16.55 -17.47
CA GLY A 138 -11.84 15.62 -17.61
C GLY A 138 -12.09 14.90 -16.30
N SER A 139 -13.29 15.07 -15.75
CA SER A 139 -13.82 14.36 -14.58
C SER A 139 -13.39 12.90 -14.55
N ALA A 140 -12.95 12.42 -13.38
CA ALA A 140 -12.88 10.99 -13.09
C ALA A 140 -14.20 10.35 -13.53
N ALA A 141 -14.14 9.51 -14.56
CA ALA A 141 -15.25 8.64 -14.91
C ALA A 141 -15.44 7.68 -13.72
N PRO A 142 -16.66 7.49 -13.22
CA PRO A 142 -16.91 6.50 -12.19
C PRO A 142 -16.48 5.14 -12.73
N SER A 143 -15.62 4.45 -11.97
CA SER A 143 -15.29 3.04 -12.17
C SER A 143 -16.58 2.30 -12.52
N THR A 144 -16.63 1.74 -13.72
CA THR A 144 -17.59 0.70 -14.03
C THR A 144 -17.41 -0.42 -13.01
N THR A 145 -18.54 -0.92 -12.55
CA THR A 145 -18.73 -1.92 -11.51
C THR A 145 -18.09 -3.25 -11.90
N ASP A 146 -16.86 -3.52 -11.48
CA ASP A 146 -16.29 -4.88 -11.46
C ASP A 146 -15.72 -5.16 -10.06
N GLY A 147 -16.49 -5.93 -9.31
CA GLY A 147 -16.40 -6.06 -7.86
C GLY A 147 -17.76 -5.80 -7.26
N SER A 148 -18.59 -6.85 -7.16
CA SER A 148 -19.81 -6.85 -6.34
C SER A 148 -19.52 -6.10 -5.03
N GLY A 149 -20.23 -4.99 -4.81
CA GLY A 149 -20.03 -4.04 -3.71
C GLY A 149 -19.98 -4.72 -2.34
N GLY A 150 -18.79 -5.17 -1.99
CA GLY A 150 -18.61 -6.17 -0.95
C GLY A 150 -18.87 -5.58 0.41
N SER A 151 -19.91 -6.08 1.06
CA SER A 151 -20.19 -6.00 2.50
C SER A 151 -19.10 -6.66 3.37
N ALA A 152 -17.91 -6.89 2.81
CA ALA A 152 -16.82 -7.64 3.39
C ALA A 152 -16.29 -6.99 4.67
N ALA A 153 -16.46 -5.68 4.85
CA ALA A 153 -15.82 -4.90 5.90
C ALA A 153 -16.45 -4.99 7.30
N LEU A 154 -17.62 -5.62 7.46
CA LEU A 154 -18.43 -5.40 8.68
C LEU A 154 -18.53 -6.60 9.63
N ALA A 155 -17.97 -7.75 9.30
CA ALA A 155 -18.01 -8.94 10.17
C ALA A 155 -16.61 -9.28 10.73
N PRO A 156 -16.48 -9.72 12.00
CA PRO A 156 -15.23 -10.22 12.55
C PRO A 156 -14.78 -11.46 11.77
N ARG A 157 -13.83 -11.28 10.85
CA ARG A 157 -13.37 -12.37 10.00
C ARG A 157 -12.55 -13.33 10.86
N THR A 158 -13.15 -14.47 11.15
CA THR A 158 -12.56 -15.53 11.97
C THR A 158 -12.74 -16.83 11.22
N GLY A 159 -11.64 -17.41 10.74
CA GLY A 159 -11.70 -18.60 9.93
C GLY A 159 -10.38 -18.97 9.28
N ASN A 160 -10.37 -20.15 8.69
CA ASN A 160 -9.27 -20.68 7.90
C ASN A 160 -9.67 -20.68 6.43
N PHE A 161 -9.07 -19.77 5.66
CA PHE A 161 -9.21 -19.75 4.22
C PHE A 161 -8.50 -20.95 3.59
N LYS A 162 -9.28 -21.82 2.99
CA LYS A 162 -8.79 -22.93 2.16
C LYS A 162 -8.40 -22.39 0.79
N VAL A 163 -7.12 -22.36 0.52
CA VAL A 163 -6.55 -21.88 -0.73
C VAL A 163 -6.43 -23.05 -1.70
N THR A 164 -7.07 -22.91 -2.86
CA THR A 164 -6.80 -23.76 -4.03
C THR A 164 -5.82 -23.03 -4.93
N LEU A 165 -4.65 -23.64 -5.15
CA LEU A 165 -3.57 -23.05 -5.95
C LEU A 165 -3.51 -23.75 -7.32
N VAL A 166 -3.60 -22.98 -8.40
CA VAL A 166 -3.67 -23.53 -9.76
C VAL A 166 -2.63 -22.87 -10.66
N THR A 167 -1.83 -23.67 -11.37
CA THR A 167 -1.08 -23.12 -12.52
C THR A 167 -1.94 -23.21 -13.76
N VAL A 168 -2.08 -22.11 -14.49
CA VAL A 168 -2.94 -22.06 -15.67
C VAL A 168 -2.08 -21.93 -16.92
N GLN A 169 -2.18 -22.93 -17.80
CA GLN A 169 -1.69 -22.83 -19.16
C GLN A 169 -2.67 -22.01 -19.99
N LEU A 170 -2.31 -20.76 -20.27
CA LEU A 170 -3.08 -19.88 -21.14
C LEU A 170 -2.98 -20.32 -22.62
N SER A 171 -3.99 -19.95 -23.40
CA SER A 171 -4.02 -20.16 -24.85
C SER A 171 -2.83 -19.50 -25.52
N GLY A 172 -2.13 -20.27 -26.36
CA GLY A 172 -0.89 -19.86 -27.03
C GLY A 172 0.38 -20.03 -26.19
N LYS A 173 0.29 -20.44 -24.92
CA LYS A 173 1.46 -20.82 -24.10
C LYS A 173 1.66 -22.33 -24.11
N THR A 174 2.91 -22.76 -24.01
CA THR A 174 3.33 -24.15 -24.02
C THR A 174 3.24 -24.77 -22.62
N VAL A 175 3.38 -26.09 -22.54
CA VAL A 175 3.55 -26.79 -21.26
C VAL A 175 4.83 -26.30 -20.58
N ALA A 176 5.92 -26.09 -21.32
CA ALA A 176 7.18 -25.60 -20.77
C ALA A 176 7.04 -24.23 -20.10
N ASP A 177 6.27 -23.31 -20.70
CA ASP A 177 5.97 -22.00 -20.09
C ASP A 177 5.24 -22.17 -18.75
N THR A 178 4.28 -23.08 -18.70
CA THR A 178 3.51 -23.32 -17.46
C THR A 178 4.36 -24.01 -16.40
N ASP A 179 5.26 -24.91 -16.83
CA ASP A 179 6.16 -25.66 -15.96
C ASP A 179 7.30 -24.81 -15.40
N ALA A 180 7.59 -23.67 -16.03
CA ALA A 180 8.51 -22.65 -15.52
C ALA A 180 7.97 -21.90 -14.29
N ILE A 181 6.67 -22.00 -13.98
CA ILE A 181 6.10 -21.43 -12.75
C ILE A 181 6.72 -22.14 -11.54
N ASN A 182 7.49 -21.39 -10.74
CA ASN A 182 8.11 -21.90 -9.52
C ASN A 182 7.06 -22.18 -8.43
N MET A 183 6.56 -23.41 -8.38
CA MET A 183 5.54 -23.82 -7.41
C MET A 183 6.00 -23.75 -5.96
N THR A 184 7.30 -23.84 -5.68
CA THR A 184 7.81 -23.64 -4.32
C THR A 184 7.63 -22.19 -3.89
N ALA A 185 7.99 -21.23 -4.76
CA ALA A 185 7.78 -19.81 -4.50
C ALA A 185 6.27 -19.47 -4.39
N ALA A 186 5.43 -20.06 -5.24
CA ALA A 186 3.97 -19.89 -5.17
C ALA A 186 3.37 -20.42 -3.85
N ARG A 187 3.87 -21.53 -3.30
CA ARG A 187 3.45 -22.00 -1.96
C ARG A 187 3.94 -21.09 -0.85
N ASN A 188 5.20 -20.65 -0.93
CA ASN A 188 5.80 -19.78 0.07
C ASN A 188 5.07 -18.44 0.18
N SER A 189 4.52 -17.92 -0.91
CA SER A 189 3.74 -16.68 -0.87
C SER A 189 2.40 -16.84 -0.14
N ILE A 190 1.74 -18.01 -0.22
CA ILE A 190 0.56 -18.33 0.62
C ILE A 190 0.96 -18.41 2.10
N VAL A 191 2.10 -19.02 2.41
CA VAL A 191 2.63 -19.08 3.79
C VAL A 191 2.94 -17.67 4.31
N SER A 192 3.54 -16.81 3.48
CA SER A 192 3.81 -15.41 3.81
C SER A 192 2.52 -14.64 4.12
N ALA A 193 1.50 -14.76 3.25
CA ALA A 193 0.20 -14.14 3.46
C ALA A 193 -0.49 -14.67 4.73
N ASN A 194 -0.41 -15.99 5.00
CA ASN A 194 -0.83 -16.58 6.27
C ASN A 194 -0.16 -15.90 7.46
N ASN A 195 1.16 -15.85 7.50
CA ASN A 195 1.87 -15.27 8.63
C ASN A 195 1.49 -13.80 8.86
N TYR A 196 1.41 -13.01 7.78
CA TYR A 196 1.07 -11.60 7.84
C TYR A 196 -0.34 -11.36 8.41
N TRP A 197 -1.36 -11.99 7.83
CA TRP A 197 -2.75 -11.76 8.21
C TRP A 197 -3.16 -12.50 9.48
N ASN A 198 -2.55 -13.64 9.79
CA ASN A 198 -2.69 -14.30 11.09
C ASN A 198 -2.15 -13.39 12.20
N SER A 199 -0.95 -12.82 12.02
CA SER A 199 -0.39 -11.82 12.93
C SER A 199 -1.31 -10.60 13.05
N SER A 200 -1.76 -10.05 11.91
CA SER A 200 -2.61 -8.85 11.90
C SER A 200 -3.97 -9.08 12.57
N SER A 201 -4.52 -10.29 12.50
CA SER A 201 -5.82 -10.63 13.07
C SER A 201 -5.77 -11.18 14.50
N ALA A 202 -4.60 -11.16 15.15
CA ALA A 202 -4.38 -11.81 16.45
C ALA A 202 -4.78 -13.30 16.45
N GLY A 203 -4.43 -14.01 15.37
CA GLY A 203 -4.66 -15.44 15.21
C GLY A 203 -6.06 -15.83 14.69
N ARG A 204 -6.97 -14.88 14.49
CA ARG A 204 -8.35 -15.17 14.06
C ARG A 204 -8.45 -15.60 12.60
N LEU A 205 -7.51 -15.18 11.75
CA LEU A 205 -7.43 -15.55 10.34
C LEU A 205 -6.25 -16.47 10.09
N SER A 206 -6.44 -17.44 9.22
CA SER A 206 -5.36 -18.26 8.66
C SER A 206 -5.65 -18.58 7.20
N PHE A 207 -4.60 -18.88 6.44
CA PHE A 207 -4.68 -19.38 5.07
C PHE A 207 -3.95 -20.72 5.02
N THR A 208 -4.63 -21.74 4.50
CA THR A 208 -4.07 -23.08 4.32
C THR A 208 -4.24 -23.49 2.87
N ASN A 209 -3.14 -23.87 2.22
CA ASN A 209 -3.24 -24.50 0.91
C ASN A 209 -3.78 -25.92 1.06
N VAL A 210 -4.88 -26.23 0.37
CA VAL A 210 -5.57 -27.52 0.48
C VAL A 210 -5.56 -28.32 -0.82
N ARG A 211 -5.27 -27.68 -1.95
CA ARG A 211 -5.31 -28.33 -3.26
C ARG A 211 -4.43 -27.61 -4.27
N GLU A 212 -3.70 -28.41 -5.03
CA GLU A 212 -2.85 -27.93 -6.11
C GLU A 212 -3.06 -28.75 -7.38
N PHE A 213 -3.20 -28.09 -8.52
CA PHE A 213 -3.24 -28.77 -9.82
C PHE A 213 -2.97 -27.80 -10.97
N ARG A 214 -2.84 -28.37 -12.19
CA ARG A 214 -2.69 -27.60 -13.42
C ARG A 214 -4.02 -27.54 -14.16
N HIS A 215 -4.29 -26.41 -14.80
CA HIS A 215 -5.46 -26.23 -15.66
C HIS A 215 -5.05 -25.65 -17.01
N LYS A 216 -5.69 -26.09 -18.09
CA LYS A 216 -5.51 -25.51 -19.42
C LYS A 216 -6.72 -24.65 -19.73
N SER A 217 -6.48 -23.39 -20.06
CA SER A 217 -7.55 -22.42 -20.30
C SER A 217 -7.56 -21.91 -21.74
N ALA A 218 -8.74 -21.55 -22.22
CA ALA A 218 -8.92 -20.79 -23.45
C ALA A 218 -8.65 -19.28 -23.27
N ALA A 219 -8.31 -18.83 -22.05
CA ALA A 219 -7.89 -17.46 -21.77
C ALA A 219 -6.59 -17.14 -22.51
N ARG A 220 -6.49 -15.94 -23.10
CA ARG A 220 -5.29 -15.49 -23.80
C ARG A 220 -4.46 -14.63 -22.87
N ILE A 221 -3.15 -14.61 -23.09
CA ILE A 221 -2.23 -13.74 -22.34
C ILE A 221 -2.57 -12.23 -22.49
N THR A 222 -3.18 -11.87 -23.63
CA THR A 222 -3.63 -10.52 -23.95
C THR A 222 -5.00 -10.16 -23.37
N ASP A 223 -5.71 -11.11 -22.76
CA ASP A 223 -6.96 -10.83 -22.06
C ASP A 223 -6.65 -10.08 -20.75
N SER A 224 -7.56 -9.23 -20.28
CA SER A 224 -7.40 -8.57 -18.98
C SER A 224 -7.42 -9.59 -17.84
N TYR A 225 -6.82 -9.26 -16.68
CA TYR A 225 -6.89 -10.10 -15.47
C TYR A 225 -8.31 -10.48 -15.09
N GLY A 226 -9.26 -9.55 -15.17
CA GLY A 226 -10.68 -9.82 -14.94
C GLY A 226 -11.21 -10.88 -15.91
N ALA A 227 -10.93 -10.74 -17.21
CA ALA A 227 -11.37 -11.70 -18.23
C ALA A 227 -10.68 -13.07 -18.12
N ILE A 228 -9.38 -13.11 -17.79
CA ILE A 228 -8.65 -14.36 -17.51
C ILE A 228 -9.29 -15.04 -16.30
N MET A 229 -9.44 -14.31 -15.20
CA MET A 229 -9.96 -14.85 -13.95
C MET A 229 -11.39 -15.36 -14.13
N GLU A 230 -12.27 -14.60 -14.78
CA GLU A 230 -13.64 -15.02 -15.11
C GLU A 230 -13.66 -16.31 -15.92
N LYS A 231 -12.89 -16.36 -17.02
CA LYS A 231 -12.86 -17.53 -17.91
C LYS A 231 -12.32 -18.76 -17.20
N VAL A 232 -11.20 -18.64 -16.48
CA VAL A 232 -10.61 -19.73 -15.70
C VAL A 232 -11.60 -20.21 -14.64
N THR A 233 -12.26 -19.32 -13.92
CA THR A 233 -13.27 -19.74 -12.93
C THR A 233 -14.43 -20.51 -13.55
N ASN A 234 -14.91 -20.09 -14.72
CA ASN A 234 -16.00 -20.77 -15.43
C ASN A 234 -15.57 -22.18 -15.88
N GLU A 235 -14.37 -22.31 -16.44
CA GLU A 235 -13.83 -23.61 -16.87
C GLU A 235 -13.56 -24.57 -15.71
N LEU A 236 -13.15 -24.04 -14.55
CA LEU A 236 -12.97 -24.82 -13.33
C LEU A 236 -14.29 -25.19 -12.65
N GLY A 237 -15.42 -24.57 -13.04
CA GLY A 237 -16.66 -24.65 -12.29
C GLY A 237 -16.52 -24.09 -10.87
N TRP A 238 -15.64 -23.11 -10.68
CA TRP A 238 -15.34 -22.53 -9.38
C TRP A 238 -16.58 -21.85 -8.79
N GLN A 239 -16.81 -22.07 -7.50
CA GLN A 239 -17.90 -21.45 -6.75
C GLN A 239 -17.32 -20.66 -5.58
N ASN A 240 -17.78 -19.42 -5.41
CA ASN A 240 -17.36 -18.59 -4.30
C ASN A 240 -17.99 -19.10 -3.00
N ARG A 241 -17.18 -19.75 -2.16
CA ARG A 241 -17.60 -20.33 -0.89
C ARG A 241 -16.94 -19.60 0.27
N PRO A 242 -17.63 -19.46 1.42
CA PRO A 242 -17.03 -18.84 2.60
C PRO A 242 -15.73 -19.53 3.02
N TYR A 243 -14.70 -18.73 3.26
CA TYR A 243 -13.35 -19.16 3.61
C TYR A 243 -12.72 -20.10 2.57
N GLU A 244 -13.03 -19.88 1.30
CA GLU A 244 -12.31 -20.48 0.18
C GLU A 244 -11.76 -19.37 -0.71
N ALA A 245 -10.52 -19.57 -1.19
CA ALA A 245 -9.89 -18.68 -2.15
C ALA A 245 -9.25 -19.48 -3.28
N LEU A 246 -9.37 -18.96 -4.50
CA LEU A 246 -8.66 -19.49 -5.66
C LEU A 246 -7.48 -18.58 -5.96
N VAL A 247 -6.28 -19.14 -5.98
CA VAL A 247 -5.06 -18.45 -6.40
C VAL A 247 -4.58 -19.11 -7.67
N ILE A 248 -4.50 -18.34 -8.76
CA ILE A 248 -3.97 -18.83 -10.04
C ILE A 248 -2.63 -18.18 -10.34
N PHE A 249 -1.69 -18.97 -10.83
CA PHE A 249 -0.43 -18.50 -11.39
C PHE A 249 -0.45 -18.73 -12.90
N VAL A 250 -0.09 -17.72 -13.68
CA VAL A 250 -0.09 -17.77 -15.14
C VAL A 250 1.26 -17.30 -15.71
N PRO A 251 1.70 -17.79 -16.89
CA PRO A 251 2.95 -17.34 -17.52
C PRO A 251 2.99 -15.81 -17.73
N HIS A 252 4.12 -15.15 -17.41
CA HIS A 252 4.17 -13.69 -17.16
C HIS A 252 4.39 -12.77 -18.38
N ALA A 253 5.23 -13.13 -19.35
CA ALA A 253 5.96 -12.12 -20.15
C ALA A 253 5.11 -11.05 -20.88
N ASP A 254 3.82 -11.33 -21.14
CA ASP A 254 2.92 -10.45 -21.88
C ASP A 254 1.57 -10.27 -21.15
N LEU A 255 1.53 -10.33 -19.83
CA LEU A 255 0.27 -10.11 -19.12
C LEU A 255 -0.17 -8.65 -19.21
N SER A 256 -1.40 -8.43 -19.68
CA SER A 256 -2.02 -7.11 -19.83
C SER A 256 -3.26 -6.98 -18.96
N TYR A 257 -3.48 -5.80 -18.40
CA TYR A 257 -4.73 -5.43 -17.73
C TYR A 257 -5.10 -4.02 -18.15
N ASN A 258 -6.29 -3.85 -18.73
CA ASN A 258 -6.76 -2.58 -19.31
C ASN A 258 -5.75 -1.89 -20.24
N GLY A 259 -4.90 -2.69 -20.93
CA GLY A 259 -3.87 -2.19 -21.83
C GLY A 259 -2.53 -1.84 -21.16
N SER A 260 -2.41 -1.99 -19.83
CA SER A 260 -1.14 -1.84 -19.10
C SER A 260 -0.45 -3.19 -18.92
N TRP A 261 0.86 -3.22 -19.19
CA TRP A 261 1.72 -4.40 -19.06
C TRP A 261 2.58 -4.30 -17.79
N GLY A 262 3.06 -5.42 -17.28
CA GLY A 262 3.99 -5.45 -16.14
C GLY A 262 3.33 -5.43 -14.75
N ILE A 263 2.04 -5.75 -14.65
CA ILE A 263 1.35 -5.89 -13.36
C ILE A 263 1.82 -7.14 -12.61
N LEU A 264 2.01 -7.00 -11.29
CA LEU A 264 2.62 -8.05 -10.44
C LEU A 264 1.61 -9.02 -9.81
N GLY A 265 0.31 -8.72 -9.88
CA GLY A 265 -0.76 -9.49 -9.27
C GLY A 265 -2.12 -8.79 -9.35
N GLY A 266 -3.19 -9.51 -9.01
CA GLY A 266 -4.52 -8.93 -8.86
C GLY A 266 -5.45 -9.76 -7.98
N GLY A 267 -6.11 -9.09 -7.05
CA GLY A 267 -6.99 -9.67 -6.04
C GLY A 267 -8.43 -9.25 -6.27
N PHE A 268 -9.34 -10.20 -6.15
CA PHE A 268 -10.77 -10.02 -6.39
C PHE A 268 -11.55 -10.33 -5.11
N THR A 269 -12.36 -9.37 -4.65
CA THR A 269 -13.33 -9.60 -3.58
C THR A 269 -14.59 -10.22 -4.17
N ASP A 270 -14.88 -11.47 -3.82
CA ASP A 270 -16.03 -12.20 -4.36
C ASP A 270 -17.15 -12.42 -3.33
N GLY A 271 -16.89 -12.03 -2.08
CA GLY A 271 -17.83 -12.10 -0.97
C GLY A 271 -17.17 -11.64 0.32
N PRO A 272 -17.88 -11.69 1.47
CA PRO A 272 -17.33 -11.20 2.73
C PRO A 272 -16.12 -11.97 3.25
N THR A 273 -15.99 -13.23 2.82
CA THR A 273 -14.96 -14.18 3.26
C THR A 273 -14.50 -15.06 2.10
N SER A 274 -14.55 -14.57 0.86
CA SER A 274 -14.15 -15.34 -0.32
C SER A 274 -13.58 -14.41 -1.36
N GLY A 275 -12.63 -14.92 -2.15
CA GLY A 275 -12.01 -14.12 -3.20
C GLY A 275 -11.09 -14.94 -4.08
N ARG A 276 -10.53 -14.27 -5.08
CA ARG A 276 -9.64 -14.86 -6.06
C ARG A 276 -8.39 -14.02 -6.20
N VAL A 277 -7.29 -14.64 -6.59
CA VAL A 277 -6.00 -13.97 -6.83
C VAL A 277 -5.42 -14.49 -8.13
N ILE A 278 -4.98 -13.61 -9.00
CA ILE A 278 -4.15 -13.93 -10.18
C ILE A 278 -2.73 -13.41 -9.94
N MET A 279 -1.76 -14.26 -10.23
CA MET A 279 -0.34 -13.94 -10.15
C MET A 279 0.37 -14.28 -11.46
N PRO A 280 1.34 -13.46 -11.89
CA PRO A 280 2.33 -13.84 -12.89
C PRO A 280 3.33 -14.88 -12.33
N TYR A 281 4.42 -15.13 -13.06
CA TYR A 281 5.56 -15.88 -12.54
C TYR A 281 6.00 -15.35 -11.17
N PRO A 282 6.31 -16.23 -10.22
CA PRO A 282 6.89 -15.81 -8.95
C PRO A 282 8.20 -15.03 -9.15
N SER A 283 8.38 -13.98 -8.36
CA SER A 283 9.54 -13.08 -8.31
C SER A 283 9.88 -12.74 -6.85
N ALA A 284 10.88 -11.89 -6.63
CA ALA A 284 11.23 -11.38 -5.30
C ALA A 284 10.07 -10.67 -4.57
N LEU A 285 9.10 -10.15 -5.32
CA LEU A 285 7.96 -9.38 -4.79
C LEU A 285 6.73 -10.25 -4.48
N THR A 286 6.69 -11.51 -4.92
CA THR A 286 5.49 -12.36 -4.85
C THR A 286 4.96 -12.53 -3.44
N ASN A 287 5.81 -12.56 -2.41
CA ASN A 287 5.37 -12.68 -1.02
C ASN A 287 4.58 -11.45 -0.56
N ASN A 288 5.06 -10.25 -0.89
CA ASN A 288 4.37 -9.00 -0.62
C ASN A 288 3.09 -8.91 -1.44
N VAL A 289 3.17 -9.14 -2.75
CA VAL A 289 2.02 -8.97 -3.65
C VAL A 289 0.91 -9.96 -3.31
N VAL A 290 1.19 -11.25 -3.10
CA VAL A 290 0.14 -12.19 -2.66
C VAL A 290 -0.47 -11.76 -1.32
N SER A 291 0.32 -11.23 -0.39
CA SER A 291 -0.21 -10.71 0.87
C SER A 291 -1.13 -9.49 0.63
N HIS A 292 -0.76 -8.61 -0.29
CA HIS A 292 -1.55 -7.46 -0.76
C HIS A 292 -2.86 -7.92 -1.42
N GLU A 293 -2.81 -8.88 -2.35
CA GLU A 293 -3.99 -9.39 -3.02
C GLU A 293 -4.96 -10.07 -2.04
N PHE A 294 -4.43 -10.75 -1.01
CA PHE A 294 -5.28 -11.22 0.09
C PHE A 294 -5.88 -10.06 0.90
N GLY A 295 -5.24 -8.89 0.96
CA GLY A 295 -5.87 -7.66 1.46
C GLY A 295 -7.12 -7.28 0.68
N HIS A 296 -7.11 -7.41 -0.65
CA HIS A 296 -8.32 -7.25 -1.48
C HIS A 296 -9.34 -8.34 -1.27
N VAL A 297 -8.94 -9.60 -1.15
CA VAL A 297 -9.86 -10.69 -0.74
C VAL A 297 -10.51 -10.36 0.61
N LEU A 298 -9.76 -9.71 1.50
CA LEU A 298 -10.18 -9.16 2.77
C LEU A 298 -10.77 -7.74 2.65
N GLY A 299 -11.29 -7.36 1.48
CA GLY A 299 -12.08 -6.14 1.27
C GLY A 299 -11.35 -4.81 1.52
N LEU A 300 -10.02 -4.81 1.67
CA LEU A 300 -9.24 -3.58 1.66
C LEU A 300 -9.06 -3.10 0.22
N HIS A 301 -8.95 -1.79 0.04
CA HIS A 301 -8.48 -1.20 -1.22
C HIS A 301 -7.04 -0.73 -1.05
N HIS A 302 -6.51 -0.01 -2.02
CA HIS A 302 -5.16 0.57 -1.97
C HIS A 302 -4.98 1.64 -0.89
N ALA A 303 -3.74 1.71 -0.40
CA ALA A 303 -3.24 2.77 0.45
C ALA A 303 -2.47 3.78 -0.41
N ASN A 304 -3.01 5.00 -0.45
CA ASN A 304 -2.63 6.03 -1.40
C ASN A 304 -2.01 7.21 -0.67
N SER A 305 -1.38 8.14 -1.40
CA SER A 305 -0.93 9.43 -0.83
C SER A 305 -1.69 10.59 -1.46
N LEU A 306 -1.99 11.62 -0.67
CA LEU A 306 -2.52 12.87 -1.22
C LEU A 306 -1.42 13.59 -2.00
N ALA A 307 -1.66 13.76 -3.30
CA ALA A 307 -0.79 14.53 -4.18
C ALA A 307 -1.48 15.83 -4.56
N CYS A 308 -0.89 16.97 -4.21
CA CYS A 308 -1.40 18.30 -4.53
C CYS A 308 -0.28 19.17 -5.12
N SER A 309 -0.46 19.67 -6.35
CA SER A 309 0.52 20.57 -7.00
C SER A 309 0.75 21.85 -6.16
N ASN A 310 -0.30 22.32 -5.48
CA ASN A 310 -0.28 23.50 -4.62
C ASN A 310 0.31 23.22 -3.23
N GLY A 311 0.62 21.97 -2.89
CA GLY A 311 1.22 21.53 -1.63
C GLY A 311 0.30 21.58 -0.42
N ARG A 312 -1.02 21.54 -0.61
CA ARG A 312 -1.96 21.34 0.50
C ARG A 312 -1.75 19.98 1.15
N SER A 313 -1.54 19.96 2.47
CA SER A 313 -1.43 18.72 3.22
C SER A 313 -2.78 18.02 3.47
N ASP A 314 -3.90 18.72 3.26
CA ASP A 314 -5.25 18.15 3.39
C ASP A 314 -6.27 18.90 2.50
N VAL A 315 -7.28 18.17 2.05
CA VAL A 315 -8.36 18.65 1.19
C VAL A 315 -9.66 17.91 1.52
N SER A 316 -10.80 18.60 1.41
CA SER A 316 -12.09 17.98 1.66
C SER A 316 -12.55 17.12 0.48
N ARG A 317 -13.47 16.21 0.76
CA ARG A 317 -14.13 15.39 -0.24
C ARG A 317 -15.50 15.94 -0.55
N SER A 318 -15.92 15.84 -1.81
CA SER A 318 -17.28 16.09 -2.23
C SER A 318 -17.71 15.02 -3.22
N GLY A 319 -18.54 14.08 -2.77
CA GLY A 319 -18.83 12.89 -3.55
C GLY A 319 -17.58 12.01 -3.75
N GLY A 320 -17.37 11.54 -4.98
CA GLY A 320 -16.24 10.69 -5.37
C GLY A 320 -14.95 11.44 -5.73
N THR A 321 -14.86 12.75 -5.47
CA THR A 321 -13.71 13.59 -5.86
C THR A 321 -13.21 14.46 -4.71
N TRP A 322 -12.00 15.00 -4.90
CA TRP A 322 -11.45 16.07 -4.05
C TRP A 322 -12.05 17.41 -4.42
N THR A 323 -12.25 18.29 -3.44
CA THR A 323 -12.79 19.64 -3.68
C THR A 323 -11.78 20.59 -4.29
N ASP A 324 -10.48 20.30 -4.16
CA ASP A 324 -9.41 21.02 -4.83
C ASP A 324 -8.97 20.24 -6.07
N ARG A 325 -9.03 20.88 -7.24
CA ARG A 325 -8.68 20.27 -8.53
C ARG A 325 -7.17 20.07 -8.70
N GLU A 326 -6.37 20.78 -7.92
CA GLU A 326 -4.92 20.59 -7.88
C GLU A 326 -4.51 19.32 -7.11
N CYS A 327 -5.47 18.65 -6.47
CA CYS A 327 -5.26 17.48 -5.64
C CYS A 327 -5.85 16.22 -6.28
N TYR A 328 -5.10 15.12 -6.21
CA TYR A 328 -5.54 13.78 -6.60
C TYR A 328 -5.01 12.73 -5.61
N SER A 329 -5.61 11.55 -5.65
CA SER A 329 -5.11 10.40 -4.89
C SER A 329 -4.06 9.71 -5.74
N ALA A 330 -2.80 9.81 -5.34
CA ALA A 330 -1.74 9.07 -6.00
C ALA A 330 -1.77 7.62 -5.48
N GLU A 331 -2.20 6.73 -6.34
CA GLU A 331 -2.45 5.35 -5.99
C GLU A 331 -1.17 4.60 -5.63
N TYR A 332 -1.28 3.64 -4.71
CA TYR A 332 -0.15 2.86 -4.15
C TYR A 332 0.98 3.70 -3.51
N SER A 333 0.80 5.02 -3.41
CA SER A 333 1.89 5.93 -3.02
C SER A 333 2.11 6.01 -1.50
N ASP A 334 1.36 5.22 -0.71
CA ASP A 334 1.78 4.93 0.66
C ASP A 334 2.82 3.80 0.68
N THR A 335 4.09 4.16 0.46
CA THR A 335 5.23 3.23 0.43
C THR A 335 5.52 2.54 1.76
N THR A 336 4.79 2.92 2.82
CA THR A 336 4.88 2.31 4.14
C THR A 336 3.62 1.50 4.44
N ASP A 337 2.88 1.01 3.45
CA ASP A 337 1.69 0.19 3.68
C ASP A 337 1.71 -1.05 2.81
N LEU A 338 1.24 -2.19 3.32
CA LEU A 338 1.12 -3.40 2.50
C LEU A 338 0.19 -3.16 1.32
N MET A 339 -0.90 -2.41 1.53
CA MET A 339 -1.84 -2.05 0.48
C MET A 339 -1.35 -0.89 -0.39
N GLY A 340 -0.13 -0.39 -0.16
CA GLY A 340 0.53 0.58 -1.01
C GLY A 340 1.46 -0.09 -2.01
N TYR A 341 2.65 0.47 -2.18
CA TYR A 341 3.62 0.03 -3.18
C TYR A 341 4.12 -1.41 -2.94
N ALA A 342 4.20 -2.18 -4.03
CA ALA A 342 4.76 -3.53 -4.04
C ALA A 342 6.28 -3.49 -3.80
N GLN A 343 6.75 -4.20 -2.79
CA GLN A 343 8.15 -4.16 -2.36
C GLN A 343 8.57 -5.48 -1.71
N VAL A 344 9.87 -5.69 -1.47
CA VAL A 344 10.36 -6.94 -0.86
C VAL A 344 9.87 -7.10 0.58
N SER A 345 9.71 -5.99 1.30
CA SER A 345 9.17 -5.95 2.65
C SER A 345 7.63 -6.03 2.63
N SER A 346 7.00 -6.39 3.75
CA SER A 346 5.54 -6.38 3.89
C SER A 346 5.15 -5.48 5.07
N PRO A 347 5.19 -4.15 4.93
CA PRO A 347 4.94 -3.22 6.04
C PRO A 347 3.52 -3.36 6.59
N ARG A 348 3.31 -2.92 7.82
CA ARG A 348 2.00 -3.04 8.45
C ARG A 348 0.99 -2.12 7.78
N VAL A 349 -0.21 -2.65 7.50
CA VAL A 349 -1.36 -1.85 7.05
C VAL A 349 -1.67 -0.75 8.07
N ASN A 350 -1.98 0.44 7.60
CA ASN A 350 -2.21 1.61 8.42
C ASN A 350 -3.47 1.45 9.31
N ALA A 351 -3.56 2.29 10.34
CA ALA A 351 -4.59 2.23 11.36
C ALA A 351 -6.02 2.40 10.80
N PHE A 352 -6.20 3.17 9.71
CA PHE A 352 -7.49 3.26 9.04
C PHE A 352 -7.91 1.88 8.50
N MET A 353 -7.04 1.24 7.72
CA MET A 353 -7.32 -0.07 7.14
C MET A 353 -7.37 -1.18 8.19
N TRP A 354 -6.57 -1.07 9.25
CA TRP A 354 -6.59 -1.96 10.39
C TRP A 354 -7.96 -1.97 11.07
N GLU A 355 -8.51 -0.80 11.37
CA GLU A 355 -9.84 -0.66 11.95
C GLU A 355 -10.93 -1.08 10.95
N TYR A 356 -10.83 -0.63 9.69
CA TYR A 356 -11.79 -0.96 8.63
C TYR A 356 -11.93 -2.47 8.42
N GLY A 357 -10.81 -3.20 8.38
CA GLY A 357 -10.81 -4.64 8.22
C GLY A 357 -11.12 -5.43 9.51
N GLY A 358 -11.34 -4.75 10.63
CA GLY A 358 -11.60 -5.38 11.92
C GLY A 358 -10.44 -6.26 12.39
N PHE A 359 -9.20 -5.83 12.17
CA PHE A 359 -7.99 -6.55 12.56
C PHE A 359 -7.64 -6.32 14.04
N GLY A 360 -6.70 -7.09 14.57
CA GLY A 360 -6.30 -7.05 15.97
C GLY A 360 -7.36 -7.62 16.92
N ASN A 361 -7.43 -7.06 18.12
CA ASN A 361 -8.44 -7.39 19.14
C ASN A 361 -9.33 -6.20 19.52
N GLY A 362 -9.20 -5.07 18.81
CA GLY A 362 -9.99 -3.86 19.01
C GLY A 362 -9.42 -2.91 20.07
N GLN A 363 -8.24 -3.20 20.63
CA GLN A 363 -7.58 -2.36 21.63
C GLN A 363 -6.39 -1.58 21.07
N GLU A 364 -6.09 -1.69 19.78
CA GLU A 364 -4.91 -1.09 19.17
C GLU A 364 -5.04 0.42 18.93
N ILE A 365 -6.26 0.90 18.64
CA ILE A 365 -6.53 2.28 18.24
C ILE A 365 -7.40 2.96 19.30
N ARG A 366 -6.86 4.00 19.94
CA ARG A 366 -7.59 4.81 20.92
C ARG A 366 -8.47 5.84 20.22
N ASN A 367 -9.78 5.80 20.46
CA ASN A 367 -10.70 6.83 19.96
C ASN A 367 -10.69 8.06 20.88
N LEU A 368 -10.25 9.22 20.37
CA LEU A 368 -10.27 10.50 21.08
C LEU A 368 -11.62 11.24 20.95
N GLY A 369 -12.58 10.64 20.24
CA GLY A 369 -13.89 11.24 19.98
C GLY A 369 -13.80 12.44 19.05
N THR A 370 -14.61 13.46 19.33
CA THR A 370 -14.61 14.75 18.62
C THR A 370 -14.03 15.81 19.56
N PRO A 371 -12.72 16.12 19.50
CA PRO A 371 -12.09 16.99 20.48
C PRO A 371 -12.74 18.38 20.50
N THR A 372 -13.11 18.85 21.69
CA THR A 372 -13.60 20.23 21.94
C THR A 372 -12.59 21.08 22.73
N ALA A 373 -11.56 20.44 23.27
CA ALA A 373 -10.42 21.03 23.93
C ALA A 373 -9.13 20.37 23.46
N VAL A 374 -7.99 20.97 23.82
CA VAL A 374 -6.66 20.43 23.53
C VAL A 374 -6.53 19.03 24.15
N THR A 375 -6.24 18.03 23.31
CA THR A 375 -6.13 16.63 23.72
C THR A 375 -4.74 16.10 23.38
N ARG A 376 -4.09 15.40 24.32
CA ARG A 376 -2.78 14.75 24.07
C ARG A 376 -2.92 13.23 23.91
N ALA A 377 -2.14 12.66 23.01
CA ALA A 377 -2.01 11.22 22.83
C ALA A 377 -0.56 10.77 22.79
N SER A 378 -0.31 9.61 23.40
CA SER A 378 0.94 8.87 23.25
C SER A 378 0.69 7.73 22.26
N LEU A 379 1.56 7.63 21.26
CA LEU A 379 1.54 6.61 20.22
C LEU A 379 2.73 5.68 20.48
N LYS A 380 2.55 4.39 20.25
CA LYS A 380 3.61 3.37 20.35
C LYS A 380 3.94 2.86 18.93
N PRO A 381 5.05 2.14 18.72
CA PRO A 381 5.39 1.63 17.39
C PRO A 381 4.23 0.86 16.78
N TRP A 382 3.79 1.27 15.59
CA TRP A 382 2.58 0.75 14.96
C TRP A 382 2.68 -0.75 14.64
N ALA A 383 3.83 -1.20 14.12
CA ALA A 383 4.11 -2.61 13.88
C ALA A 383 4.36 -3.45 15.16
N GLY A 384 4.38 -2.83 16.35
CA GLY A 384 4.48 -3.52 17.65
C GLY A 384 3.15 -4.13 18.10
N THR A 385 3.08 -4.69 19.32
CA THR A 385 1.90 -5.43 19.83
C THR A 385 1.15 -4.71 20.96
N ALA A 386 1.56 -3.49 21.32
CA ALA A 386 1.00 -2.78 22.45
C ALA A 386 -0.45 -2.32 22.21
N THR A 387 -1.24 -2.32 23.28
CA THR A 387 -2.55 -1.66 23.29
C THR A 387 -2.40 -0.14 23.15
N ALA A 388 -3.42 0.49 22.56
CA ALA A 388 -3.53 1.92 22.29
C ALA A 388 -2.26 2.48 21.62
N ARG A 389 -1.72 1.76 20.65
CA ARG A 389 -0.51 2.14 19.91
C ARG A 389 -0.76 3.22 18.85
N ALA A 390 -2.00 3.35 18.39
CA ALA A 390 -2.46 4.44 17.52
C ALA A 390 -3.62 5.21 18.16
N ALA A 391 -3.97 6.35 17.59
CA ALA A 391 -5.14 7.13 17.99
C ALA A 391 -5.96 7.54 16.77
N LYS A 392 -7.25 7.79 16.97
CA LYS A 392 -8.10 8.43 15.96
C LYS A 392 -8.92 9.56 16.57
N PHE A 393 -9.29 10.55 15.77
CA PHE A 393 -10.23 11.59 16.18
C PHE A 393 -11.13 11.98 15.02
N THR A 394 -12.34 12.42 15.36
CA THR A 394 -13.27 13.06 14.42
C THR A 394 -13.04 14.56 14.46
N ASP A 395 -12.74 15.18 13.33
CA ASP A 395 -12.60 16.63 13.26
C ASP A 395 -13.95 17.30 13.59
N PRO A 396 -13.98 18.26 14.54
CA PRO A 396 -15.23 18.87 15.01
C PRO A 396 -15.98 19.65 13.93
N VAL A 397 -15.30 20.09 12.88
CA VAL A 397 -15.87 20.90 11.80
C VAL A 397 -16.21 20.03 10.59
N SER A 398 -15.25 19.28 10.04
CA SER A 398 -15.48 18.48 8.82
C SER A 398 -16.20 17.17 9.07
N LYS A 399 -16.17 16.67 10.31
CA LYS A 399 -16.62 15.31 10.68
C LYS A 399 -15.82 14.18 10.02
N GLU A 400 -14.72 14.48 9.34
CA GLU A 400 -13.80 13.45 8.86
C GLU A 400 -13.03 12.82 10.03
N VAL A 401 -12.71 11.54 9.90
CA VAL A 401 -11.95 10.78 10.90
C VAL A 401 -10.51 10.69 10.43
N TYR A 402 -9.59 11.09 11.30
CA TYR A 402 -8.15 11.05 11.08
C TYR A 402 -7.52 10.05 12.04
N TYR A 403 -6.58 9.27 11.53
CA TYR A 403 -5.82 8.27 12.27
C TYR A 403 -4.37 8.73 12.40
N LEU A 404 -3.81 8.52 13.59
CA LEU A 404 -2.46 8.92 13.97
C LEU A 404 -1.71 7.67 14.43
N GLU A 405 -0.62 7.32 13.75
CA GLU A 405 0.20 6.16 14.08
C GLU A 405 1.70 6.51 14.03
N ALA A 406 2.48 5.98 14.97
CA ALA A 406 3.93 6.14 14.96
C ALA A 406 4.56 5.02 14.13
N ARG A 407 5.09 5.36 12.95
CA ARG A 407 5.89 4.47 12.09
C ARG A 407 7.33 4.53 12.58
N LEU A 408 7.80 3.40 13.09
CA LEU A 408 9.16 3.24 13.62
C LEU A 408 9.71 1.93 13.07
N ALA A 409 11.02 1.86 12.88
CA ALA A 409 11.72 0.72 12.27
C ALA A 409 11.73 -0.54 13.18
N VAL A 410 10.55 -1.15 13.40
CA VAL A 410 10.37 -2.36 14.20
C VAL A 410 9.42 -3.33 13.51
N GLY A 411 9.60 -4.63 13.74
CA GLY A 411 8.73 -5.67 13.18
C GLY A 411 8.58 -5.56 11.66
N TYR A 412 7.35 -5.62 11.17
CA TYR A 412 7.03 -5.50 9.74
C TYR A 412 7.43 -4.14 9.13
N ASP A 413 7.59 -3.10 9.95
CA ASP A 413 7.97 -1.76 9.49
C ASP A 413 9.49 -1.52 9.50
N SER A 414 10.29 -2.51 9.89
CA SER A 414 11.75 -2.38 10.05
C SER A 414 12.50 -1.88 8.82
N GLN A 415 12.00 -2.16 7.62
CA GLN A 415 12.63 -1.78 6.36
C GLN A 415 12.01 -0.52 5.70
N THR A 416 10.83 -0.09 6.13
CA THR A 416 10.06 0.98 5.46
C THR A 416 9.91 2.23 6.30
N ALA A 417 9.83 2.09 7.62
CA ALA A 417 9.73 3.20 8.57
C ALA A 417 11.12 3.72 8.97
N ILE A 418 11.90 4.13 7.96
CA ILE A 418 13.25 4.68 8.09
C ILE A 418 13.33 6.07 7.44
N GLY A 419 14.26 6.91 7.89
CA GLY A 419 14.45 8.25 7.32
C GLY A 419 13.19 9.11 7.42
N GLY A 420 12.74 9.73 6.32
CA GLY A 420 11.52 10.55 6.30
C GLY A 420 10.21 9.77 6.52
N ASN A 421 10.28 8.43 6.49
CA ASN A 421 9.17 7.53 6.79
C ASN A 421 9.15 7.07 8.26
N GLU A 422 10.16 7.43 9.06
CA GLU A 422 10.14 7.27 10.51
C GLU A 422 9.50 8.51 11.16
N GLY A 423 8.32 8.37 11.77
CA GLY A 423 7.57 9.51 12.29
C GLY A 423 6.10 9.22 12.54
N VAL A 424 5.28 10.27 12.64
CA VAL A 424 3.83 10.12 12.79
C VAL A 424 3.16 10.13 11.42
N LYS A 425 2.63 9.00 10.99
CA LYS A 425 1.77 8.93 9.82
C LYS A 425 0.35 9.40 10.19
N ILE A 426 -0.22 10.21 9.31
CA ILE A 426 -1.60 10.67 9.42
C ILE A 426 -2.37 10.17 8.21
N THR A 427 -3.41 9.38 8.45
CA THR A 427 -4.25 8.85 7.37
C THR A 427 -5.72 9.20 7.59
N LYS A 428 -6.48 9.23 6.50
CA LYS A 428 -7.94 9.29 6.50
C LYS A 428 -8.51 8.44 5.36
N ARG A 429 -9.83 8.38 5.27
CA ARG A 429 -10.52 7.72 4.16
C ARG A 429 -10.22 8.43 2.83
N ASP A 430 -9.87 7.67 1.80
CA ASP A 430 -9.67 8.17 0.43
C ASP A 430 -11.00 8.33 -0.33
N ASN A 431 -11.04 9.23 -1.32
CA ASN A 431 -12.11 9.35 -2.30
C ASN A 431 -12.14 8.17 -3.29
N LEU A 432 -11.03 7.47 -3.48
CA LEU A 432 -10.95 6.20 -4.19
C LEU A 432 -11.57 5.06 -3.36
N GLY A 433 -11.89 3.94 -4.02
CA GLY A 433 -12.47 2.73 -3.42
C GLY A 433 -14.00 2.66 -3.44
N TRP A 434 -14.53 1.44 -3.49
CA TRP A 434 -15.95 1.16 -3.74
C TRP A 434 -16.86 1.27 -2.51
N SER A 435 -16.32 1.26 -1.30
CA SER A 435 -17.11 1.36 -0.05
C SER A 435 -16.34 2.08 1.07
N GLY A 436 -15.48 3.01 0.66
CA GLY A 436 -14.63 3.72 1.61
C GLY A 436 -13.59 2.86 2.29
N ASN A 437 -13.12 1.82 1.61
CA ASN A 437 -12.11 0.88 2.07
C ASN A 437 -10.68 1.26 1.65
N ALA A 438 -10.50 2.39 0.96
CA ALA A 438 -9.21 2.96 0.63
C ALA A 438 -8.80 4.01 1.67
N SER A 439 -7.51 4.11 1.92
CA SER A 439 -6.91 5.12 2.79
C SER A 439 -6.03 6.06 2.00
N ILE A 440 -5.92 7.30 2.48
CA ILE A 440 -4.96 8.26 1.98
C ILE A 440 -4.06 8.76 3.11
N VAL A 441 -2.74 8.73 2.88
CA VAL A 441 -1.75 9.36 3.75
C VAL A 441 -1.62 10.84 3.42
N LEU A 442 -1.62 11.66 4.47
CA LEU A 442 -1.49 13.10 4.42
C LEU A 442 -0.06 13.46 4.80
N THR A 443 0.76 13.84 3.83
CA THR A 443 2.21 14.00 3.98
C THR A 443 2.59 15.46 4.30
N PRO A 444 3.80 15.71 4.85
CA PRO A 444 4.31 17.07 5.04
C PRO A 444 4.51 17.85 3.73
N ASP A 445 4.79 17.15 2.62
CA ASP A 445 4.92 17.73 1.28
C ASP A 445 4.13 16.90 0.26
N SER A 446 2.89 17.31 0.02
CA SER A 446 1.99 16.65 -0.96
C SER A 446 2.35 16.96 -2.41
N ARG A 447 3.37 17.78 -2.68
CA ARG A 447 3.88 17.93 -4.06
C ARG A 447 4.65 16.69 -4.51
N ARG A 448 5.02 15.82 -3.57
CA ARG A 448 5.70 14.55 -3.81
C ARG A 448 4.73 13.39 -3.62
N SER A 449 4.73 12.47 -4.55
CA SER A 449 3.95 11.23 -4.54
C SER A 449 4.67 10.14 -5.33
N GLY A 450 4.10 8.94 -5.38
CA GLY A 450 4.70 7.79 -6.03
C GLY A 450 5.69 7.03 -5.15
N TRP A 451 6.24 5.97 -5.73
CA TRP A 451 7.13 5.02 -5.05
C TRP A 451 8.43 5.66 -4.52
N GLY A 452 8.92 6.73 -5.18
CA GLY A 452 10.11 7.47 -4.75
C GLY A 452 9.86 8.40 -3.56
N ASN A 453 8.62 8.51 -3.06
CA ASN A 453 8.33 9.32 -1.89
C ASN A 453 8.79 8.62 -0.61
N THR A 454 9.88 9.13 -0.06
CA THR A 454 10.53 8.64 1.18
C THR A 454 10.21 9.51 2.40
N SER A 455 9.20 10.38 2.32
CA SER A 455 8.83 11.33 3.38
C SER A 455 7.32 11.36 3.62
N LEU A 456 6.74 10.24 4.03
CA LEU A 456 5.30 10.09 4.27
C LEU A 456 4.85 10.47 5.68
N THR A 457 5.78 10.75 6.60
CA THR A 457 5.47 10.94 8.01
C THR A 457 5.84 12.32 8.54
N TRP A 458 5.07 12.79 9.52
CA TRP A 458 5.31 14.05 10.22
C TRP A 458 6.33 13.86 11.34
N GLN A 459 7.32 14.74 11.34
CA GLN A 459 8.46 14.74 12.24
C GLN A 459 8.18 15.55 13.50
N GLN A 460 8.98 15.33 14.56
CA GLN A 460 8.91 16.12 15.78
C GLN A 460 8.98 17.63 15.50
N GLY A 461 8.13 18.40 16.17
CA GLY A 461 8.01 19.84 16.01
C GLY A 461 7.11 20.28 14.85
N GLN A 462 6.82 19.39 13.89
CA GLN A 462 5.91 19.71 12.79
C GLN A 462 4.45 19.71 13.24
N THR A 463 3.60 20.39 12.48
CA THR A 463 2.17 20.49 12.74
C THR A 463 1.39 20.26 11.45
N PHE A 464 0.59 19.19 11.44
CA PHE A 464 -0.43 18.96 10.44
C PHE A 464 -1.66 19.81 10.77
N THR A 465 -2.33 20.34 9.75
CA THR A 465 -3.61 21.05 9.89
C THR A 465 -4.62 20.42 8.96
N THR A 466 -5.74 19.95 9.51
CA THR A 466 -6.87 19.45 8.71
C THR A 466 -7.37 20.56 7.79
N PHE A 467 -8.01 20.22 6.68
CA PHE A 467 -8.56 21.22 5.76
C PHE A 467 -9.57 22.14 6.47
N ALA A 468 -10.19 21.64 7.54
CA ALA A 468 -11.16 22.38 8.33
C ALA A 468 -10.53 23.22 9.43
N GLY A 469 -9.28 22.95 9.83
CA GLY A 469 -8.43 23.79 10.67
C GLY A 469 -8.06 23.22 12.06
N THR A 470 -8.40 21.97 12.36
CA THR A 470 -7.86 21.26 13.54
C THR A 470 -6.37 21.00 13.34
N LYS A 471 -5.57 21.21 14.38
CA LYS A 471 -4.11 21.05 14.32
C LYS A 471 -3.67 19.81 15.06
N VAL A 472 -2.74 19.06 14.49
CA VAL A 472 -2.04 17.94 15.12
C VAL A 472 -0.56 18.26 15.16
N LYS A 473 -0.04 18.58 16.35
CA LYS A 473 1.38 18.84 16.57
C LYS A 473 2.07 17.56 17.01
N ILE A 474 3.21 17.25 16.41
CA ILE A 474 4.08 16.15 16.84
C ILE A 474 5.01 16.69 17.93
N ASP A 475 4.72 16.38 19.19
CA ASP A 475 5.45 16.95 20.33
C ASP A 475 6.81 16.27 20.55
N SER A 476 6.86 14.95 20.41
CA SER A 476 8.09 14.16 20.54
C SER A 476 8.08 12.95 19.62
N LEU A 477 9.26 12.54 19.16
CA LEU A 477 9.50 11.27 18.47
C LEU A 477 10.71 10.58 19.09
N THR A 478 10.57 9.30 19.44
CA THR A 478 11.62 8.46 20.03
C THR A 478 11.49 7.04 19.49
N SER A 479 12.50 6.20 19.71
CA SER A 479 12.43 4.77 19.37
C SER A 479 11.31 4.01 20.11
N ALA A 480 10.79 4.57 21.22
CA ALA A 480 9.70 3.98 21.99
C ALA A 480 8.30 4.43 21.53
N GLY A 481 8.20 5.41 20.62
CA GLY A 481 6.93 5.99 20.19
C GLY A 481 6.97 7.50 20.00
N ALA A 482 5.78 8.09 19.87
CA ALA A 482 5.60 9.53 19.67
C ALA A 482 4.58 10.08 20.68
N THR A 483 4.63 11.40 20.93
CA THR A 483 3.53 12.12 21.59
C THR A 483 3.01 13.20 20.67
N VAL A 484 1.69 13.36 20.64
CA VAL A 484 0.99 14.30 19.77
C VAL A 484 -0.05 15.10 20.55
N THR A 485 -0.22 16.36 20.16
CA THR A 485 -1.26 17.24 20.69
C THR A 485 -2.24 17.62 19.58
N VAL A 486 -3.51 17.29 19.78
CA VAL A 486 -4.63 17.66 18.91
C VAL A 486 -5.29 18.91 19.47
N THR A 487 -5.24 19.99 18.72
CA THR A 487 -5.88 21.27 19.06
C THR A 487 -7.05 21.50 18.11
N PRO A 488 -8.30 21.31 18.57
CA PRO A 488 -9.47 21.44 17.72
C PRO A 488 -9.64 22.89 17.25
N LYS A 489 -10.18 23.06 16.04
CA LYS A 489 -10.71 24.36 15.65
C LYS A 489 -11.93 24.68 16.51
N VAL A 490 -11.83 25.75 17.28
CA VAL A 490 -12.94 26.26 18.08
C VAL A 490 -14.00 26.83 17.13
N ILE A 491 -15.14 26.15 17.03
CA ILE A 491 -16.35 26.76 16.51
C ILE A 491 -16.92 27.58 17.65
N VAL A 492 -16.65 28.89 17.68
CA VAL A 492 -17.37 29.78 18.59
C VAL A 492 -18.82 29.76 18.12
N PRO A 493 -19.79 29.27 18.91
CA PRO A 493 -21.18 29.43 18.56
C PRO A 493 -21.42 30.93 18.48
N VAL A 494 -21.77 31.44 17.30
CA VAL A 494 -22.28 32.81 17.22
C VAL A 494 -23.57 32.78 18.04
N ALA A 495 -23.53 33.38 19.24
CA ALA A 495 -24.74 33.60 20.00
C ALA A 495 -25.73 34.26 19.04
N PRO A 496 -26.97 33.75 18.90
CA PRO A 496 -27.95 34.38 18.04
C PRO A 496 -28.01 35.84 18.46
N LYS A 497 -27.73 36.74 17.50
CA LYS A 497 -27.82 38.18 17.72
C LYS A 497 -29.18 38.41 18.38
N PRO A 498 -29.29 39.10 19.53
CA PRO A 498 -30.58 39.35 20.15
C PRO A 498 -31.48 39.91 19.06
N VAL A 499 -32.53 39.15 18.70
CA VAL A 499 -33.56 39.66 17.82
C VAL A 499 -34.07 40.90 18.54
N PRO A 500 -34.00 42.10 17.93
CA PRO A 500 -34.62 43.27 18.53
C PRO A 500 -36.05 42.87 18.87
N ILE A 501 -36.43 42.96 20.14
CA ILE A 501 -37.81 42.72 20.54
C ILE A 501 -38.61 43.73 19.72
N ALA A 502 -39.30 43.26 18.70
CA ALA A 502 -40.22 44.08 17.94
C ALA A 502 -41.23 44.64 18.95
N PRO A 503 -41.48 45.96 18.97
CA PRO A 503 -42.47 46.52 19.88
C PRO A 503 -43.79 45.77 19.66
N LYS A 504 -44.40 45.38 20.78
CA LYS A 504 -45.69 44.68 20.84
C LYS A 504 -46.64 45.28 19.80
N PRO A 505 -47.13 44.50 18.81
CA PRO A 505 -48.05 45.04 17.82
C PRO A 505 -49.29 45.58 18.52
N ALA A 506 -49.73 46.77 18.11
CA ALA A 506 -50.98 47.36 18.57
C ALA A 506 -52.14 46.37 18.31
N PRO A 507 -53.19 46.36 19.15
CA PRO A 507 -54.32 45.44 18.99
C PRO A 507 -54.92 45.59 17.58
N VAL A 508 -54.95 44.48 16.85
CA VAL A 508 -55.49 44.38 15.50
C VAL A 508 -57.01 44.53 15.57
N ALA A 509 -57.56 45.46 14.80
CA ALA A 509 -59.01 45.62 14.60
C ALA A 509 -59.62 44.35 13.96
N PRO A 510 -60.90 44.02 14.23
CA PRO A 510 -61.48 42.76 13.77
C PRO A 510 -61.42 42.62 12.24
N VAL A 511 -61.08 41.42 11.80
CA VAL A 511 -61.02 41.00 10.39
C VAL A 511 -62.41 41.15 9.77
N ALA A 512 -62.52 41.96 8.72
CA ALA A 512 -63.71 42.00 7.88
C ALA A 512 -63.82 40.67 7.12
N VAL A 513 -64.89 39.92 7.38
CA VAL A 513 -65.27 38.77 6.56
C VAL A 513 -65.97 39.32 5.33
N ILE A 514 -65.32 39.24 4.16
CA ILE A 514 -65.94 39.60 2.89
C ILE A 514 -66.79 38.41 2.42
N ASP A 515 -68.07 38.65 2.17
CA ASP A 515 -68.97 37.67 1.58
C ASP A 515 -68.53 37.37 0.15
N ARG A 516 -68.42 36.09 -0.20
CA ARG A 516 -67.99 35.60 -1.52
C ARG A 516 -68.93 36.07 -2.64
N ALA A 517 -70.16 36.47 -2.31
CA ALA A 517 -71.11 37.04 -3.26
C ALA A 517 -70.75 38.46 -3.77
N GLU A 518 -69.85 39.18 -3.10
CA GLU A 518 -69.43 40.53 -3.51
C GLU A 518 -68.15 40.58 -4.36
N LEU A 519 -67.48 39.44 -4.56
CA LEU A 519 -66.28 39.35 -5.41
C LEU A 519 -66.66 39.26 -6.89
N ARG A 520 -66.68 40.41 -7.58
CA ARG A 520 -66.73 40.47 -9.05
C ARG A 520 -65.32 40.66 -9.61
N PHE A 521 -64.84 39.66 -10.34
CA PHE A 521 -63.60 39.74 -11.10
C PHE A 521 -63.93 40.13 -12.54
N SER A 522 -63.29 41.19 -13.05
CA SER A 522 -63.36 41.58 -14.46
C SER A 522 -61.95 41.70 -15.01
N GLY A 523 -61.50 40.64 -15.70
CA GLY A 523 -60.25 40.59 -16.45
C GLY A 523 -60.18 39.28 -17.23
N PRO A 524 -59.63 39.26 -18.46
CA PRO A 524 -59.60 38.06 -19.31
C PRO A 524 -58.64 36.96 -18.83
N ASP A 525 -57.84 37.20 -17.79
CA ASP A 525 -56.69 36.38 -17.42
C ASP A 525 -56.83 35.64 -16.08
N PHE A 526 -58.05 35.47 -15.56
CA PHE A 526 -58.29 34.65 -14.37
C PHE A 526 -59.08 33.40 -14.75
N THR A 527 -58.41 32.25 -14.82
CA THR A 527 -59.06 30.98 -15.22
C THR A 527 -59.59 30.20 -14.02
N GLY A 528 -59.15 30.53 -12.80
CA GLY A 528 -59.73 30.00 -11.57
C GLY A 528 -59.46 28.51 -11.34
N ASP A 529 -58.42 27.96 -11.96
CA ASP A 529 -58.04 26.55 -11.82
C ASP A 529 -57.02 26.31 -10.69
N GLY A 530 -56.47 27.38 -10.10
CA GLY A 530 -55.55 27.30 -8.96
C GLY A 530 -54.24 26.58 -9.25
N VAL A 531 -53.91 26.34 -10.53
CA VAL A 531 -52.63 25.77 -10.95
C VAL A 531 -51.82 26.77 -11.78
N THR A 532 -52.49 27.70 -12.48
CA THR A 532 -51.81 28.74 -13.29
C THR A 532 -52.12 30.19 -12.94
N ASP A 533 -52.93 30.46 -11.90
CA ASP A 533 -53.22 31.82 -11.41
C ASP A 533 -52.11 32.41 -10.51
#